data_AF-A0A820M9Q5-F1
#
_entry.id   AF-A0A820M9Q5-F1
#
_cell.length_a   1.000
_cell.length_b   1.000
_cell.length_c   1.000
_cell.angle_alpha   90.00
_cell.angle_beta   90.00
_cell.angle_gamma   90.00
#
_symmetry.space_group_name_H-M   'P 1'
#
loop_
_entity.id
_entity.type
_entity.pdbx_description
1 polymer ?
#
loop_
_entity_poly.entity_id
_entity_poly.type
_entity_poly.pdbx_seq_one_letter_code
_entity_poly.pdbx_strand_id
1 'polypeptide(L)'
;GLTIYNMRSQANRVAPVGQHNHHRRTEGQLARMLIIQVGVYIVFLLPSGVTYTLVTFVPEMNTLFYTTIRSITILWQQGAFFFSFFVYILSAKVYRDELKKFFEWNQIHGRIMRNIILITNRHFQANRNIDDVRV
;
A
#
# COMPACT_ATOMS: atom_id res chain seq x y z
N GLY A 1 -24.25 38.63 13.22
CA GLY A 1 -24.65 37.25 13.61
C GLY A 1 -24.31 36.21 12.56
N LEU A 2 -24.87 36.33 11.35
CA LEU A 2 -24.74 35.33 10.27
C LEU A 2 -23.31 35.10 9.76
N THR A 3 -22.47 36.12 9.73
CA THR A 3 -21.08 36.02 9.24
C THR A 3 -20.20 35.16 10.15
N ILE A 4 -20.36 35.30 11.47
CA ILE A 4 -19.60 34.51 12.46
C ILE A 4 -20.05 33.04 12.44
N TYR A 5 -21.36 32.80 12.22
CA TYR A 5 -21.90 31.44 12.10
C TYR A 5 -21.38 30.72 10.85
N ASN A 6 -21.30 31.41 9.72
CA ASN A 6 -20.74 30.86 8.48
C ASN A 6 -19.23 30.59 8.59
N MET A 7 -18.47 31.47 9.25
CA MET A 7 -17.03 31.25 9.47
C MET A 7 -16.76 30.02 10.36
N ARG A 8 -17.57 29.78 11.40
CA ARG A 8 -17.46 28.56 12.23
C ARG A 8 -17.83 27.29 11.46
N SER A 9 -18.86 27.35 10.63
CA SER A 9 -19.29 26.22 9.80
C SER A 9 -18.25 25.85 8.74
N GLN A 10 -17.57 26.86 8.17
CA GLN A 10 -16.46 26.63 7.23
C GLN A 10 -15.17 26.18 7.94
N ALA A 11 -14.83 26.75 9.10
CA ALA A 11 -13.67 26.30 9.87
C ALA A 11 -13.76 24.83 10.30
N ASN A 12 -14.95 24.34 10.64
CA ASN A 12 -15.17 22.91 10.95
C ASN A 12 -15.18 22.01 9.71
N ARG A 13 -15.41 22.55 8.51
CA ARG A 13 -15.27 21.81 7.23
C ARG A 13 -13.84 21.77 6.73
N VAL A 14 -13.02 22.75 7.12
CA VAL A 14 -11.62 22.90 6.68
C VAL A 14 -10.64 22.32 7.72
N ALA A 15 -11.02 22.24 8.99
CA ALA A 15 -10.27 21.48 9.99
C ALA A 15 -10.38 19.99 9.66
N PRO A 16 -9.26 19.31 9.33
CA PRO A 16 -9.28 17.93 8.91
C PRO A 16 -9.36 17.03 10.14
N VAL A 17 -10.55 16.97 10.76
CA VAL A 17 -10.87 16.03 11.84
C VAL A 17 -10.67 14.57 11.38
N GLY A 18 -10.59 14.33 10.06
CA GLY A 18 -10.22 13.05 9.45
C GLY A 18 -8.71 12.76 9.32
N GLN A 19 -7.81 13.75 9.36
CA GLN A 19 -6.37 13.51 9.12
C GLN A 19 -5.68 12.78 10.28
N HIS A 20 -6.08 13.05 11.52
CA HIS A 20 -5.53 12.40 12.72
C HIS A 20 -5.92 10.92 12.80
N ASN A 21 -7.18 10.60 12.49
CA ASN A 21 -7.66 9.21 12.46
C ASN A 21 -7.10 8.44 11.26
N HIS A 22 -6.81 9.11 10.14
CA HIS A 22 -6.18 8.46 9.01
C HIS A 22 -4.74 8.05 9.34
N HIS A 23 -3.93 8.95 9.93
CA HIS A 23 -2.54 8.67 10.32
C HIS A 23 -2.43 7.49 11.28
N ARG A 24 -3.24 7.45 12.35
CA ARG A 24 -3.24 6.33 13.32
C ARG A 24 -3.59 4.98 12.69
N ARG A 25 -4.48 4.96 11.69
CA ARG A 25 -4.82 3.72 10.98
C ARG A 25 -3.66 3.23 10.10
N THR A 26 -2.94 4.14 9.46
CA THR A 26 -1.77 3.80 8.64
C THR A 26 -0.61 3.31 9.50
N GLU A 27 -0.35 3.95 10.66
CA GLU A 27 0.67 3.53 11.63
C GLU A 27 0.40 2.12 12.16
N GLY A 28 -0.84 1.81 12.52
CA GLY A 28 -1.22 0.47 12.98
C GLY A 28 -1.05 -0.62 11.91
N GLN A 29 -1.26 -0.29 10.64
CA GLN A 29 -1.02 -1.21 9.53
C GLN A 29 0.47 -1.42 9.27
N LEU A 30 1.27 -0.34 9.30
CA LEU A 30 2.73 -0.42 9.22
C LEU A 30 3.31 -1.27 10.35
N ALA A 31 2.85 -1.08 11.59
CA ALA A 31 3.28 -1.88 12.72
C ALA A 31 2.95 -3.37 12.54
N ARG A 32 1.74 -3.71 12.07
CA ARG A 32 1.36 -5.10 11.77
C ARG A 32 2.20 -5.72 10.67
N MET A 33 2.53 -4.94 9.64
CA MET A 33 3.40 -5.39 8.55
C MET A 33 4.82 -5.64 9.04
N LEU A 34 5.36 -4.74 9.86
CA LEU A 34 6.67 -4.89 10.48
C LEU A 34 6.73 -6.15 11.35
N ILE A 35 5.70 -6.40 12.16
CA ILE A 35 5.61 -7.60 13.02
C ILE A 35 5.62 -8.89 12.18
N ILE A 36 4.84 -8.94 11.09
CA ILE A 36 4.82 -10.10 10.19
C ILE A 36 6.17 -10.30 9.53
N GLN A 37 6.79 -9.22 9.04
CA GLN A 37 8.10 -9.27 8.40
C GLN A 37 9.19 -9.75 9.36
N VAL A 38 9.23 -9.21 10.57
CA VAL A 38 10.15 -9.62 11.63
C VAL A 38 9.90 -11.09 12.02
N GLY A 39 8.64 -11.50 12.17
CA GLY A 39 8.28 -12.88 12.49
C GLY A 39 8.75 -13.88 11.42
N VAL A 40 8.49 -13.58 10.15
CA VAL A 40 8.96 -14.40 9.02
C VAL A 40 10.49 -14.44 9.00
N TYR A 41 11.15 -13.29 9.16
CA TYR A 41 12.61 -13.23 9.20
C TYR A 41 13.21 -14.09 10.32
N ILE A 42 12.64 -14.04 11.52
CA ILE A 42 13.06 -14.89 12.65
C ILE A 42 12.91 -16.37 12.33
N VAL A 43 11.79 -16.80 11.73
CA VAL A 43 11.56 -18.21 11.35
C VAL A 43 12.60 -18.71 10.34
N PHE A 44 13.02 -17.86 9.40
CA PHE A 44 14.05 -18.22 8.44
C PHE A 44 15.48 -18.14 9.01
N LEU A 45 15.73 -17.24 9.96
CA LEU A 45 17.04 -17.03 10.57
C LEU A 45 17.36 -18.06 11.67
N LEU A 46 16.38 -18.44 12.49
CA LEU A 46 16.56 -19.32 13.66
C LEU A 46 17.25 -20.65 13.33
N PRO A 47 16.81 -21.42 12.31
CA PRO A 47 17.43 -22.70 11.98
C PRO A 47 18.92 -22.56 11.62
N SER A 48 19.26 -21.51 10.86
CA SER A 48 20.65 -21.19 10.51
C SER A 48 21.47 -20.81 11.74
N GLY A 49 20.93 -19.94 12.60
CA GLY A 49 21.59 -19.52 13.84
C GLY A 49 21.89 -20.69 14.78
N VAL A 50 20.90 -21.57 15.01
CA VAL A 50 21.06 -22.73 15.89
C VAL A 50 22.13 -23.68 15.34
N THR A 51 22.04 -24.06 14.05
CA THR A 51 23.02 -24.95 13.43
C THR A 51 24.43 -24.37 13.43
N TYR A 52 24.58 -23.06 13.22
CA TYR A 52 25.86 -22.38 13.30
C TYR A 52 26.44 -22.44 14.71
N THR A 53 25.66 -22.07 15.74
CA THR A 53 26.13 -22.10 17.14
C THR A 53 26.52 -23.50 17.59
N LEU A 54 25.75 -24.53 17.24
CA LEU A 54 26.06 -25.92 17.60
C LEU A 54 27.42 -26.38 17.05
N VAL A 55 27.70 -26.09 15.78
CA VAL A 55 28.98 -26.44 15.14
C VAL A 55 30.14 -25.63 15.73
N THR A 56 29.91 -24.37 16.11
CA THR A 56 30.95 -23.52 16.70
C THR A 56 31.32 -23.95 18.13
N PHE A 57 30.34 -24.30 18.96
CA PHE A 57 30.58 -24.68 20.36
C PHE A 57 30.92 -26.16 20.55
N VAL A 58 30.56 -27.03 19.60
CA VAL A 58 30.88 -28.46 19.63
C VAL A 58 31.61 -28.85 18.34
N PRO A 59 32.93 -28.65 18.26
CA PRO A 59 33.71 -28.94 17.04
C PRO A 59 33.69 -30.42 16.65
N GLU A 60 33.43 -31.32 17.60
CA GLU A 60 33.25 -32.76 17.34
C GLU A 60 32.01 -33.06 16.48
N MET A 61 31.04 -32.15 16.43
CA MET A 61 29.90 -32.24 15.53
C MET A 61 30.22 -31.77 14.11
N ASN A 62 31.45 -31.40 13.78
CA ASN A 62 31.84 -30.96 12.44
C ASN A 62 32.02 -32.16 11.48
N THR A 63 31.00 -33.02 11.42
CA THR A 63 30.92 -34.16 10.51
C THR A 63 30.23 -33.74 9.21
N LEU A 64 30.36 -34.58 8.18
CA LEU A 64 29.74 -34.36 6.86
C LEU A 64 28.23 -34.08 6.98
N PHE A 65 27.55 -34.79 7.88
CA PHE A 65 26.12 -34.66 8.15
C PHE A 65 25.72 -33.26 8.62
N TYR A 66 26.40 -32.72 9.63
CA TYR A 66 26.10 -31.38 10.16
C TYR A 66 26.51 -30.28 9.18
N THR A 67 27.54 -30.51 8.36
CA THR A 67 27.94 -29.60 7.30
C THR A 67 26.87 -29.53 6.19
N THR A 68 26.27 -30.66 5.82
CA THR A 68 25.13 -30.71 4.90
C THR A 68 23.90 -30.01 5.49
N ILE A 69 23.56 -30.28 6.75
CA ILE A 69 22.45 -29.60 7.43
C ILE A 69 22.67 -28.09 7.43
N ARG A 70 23.88 -27.63 7.81
CA ARG A 70 24.24 -26.20 7.79
C ARG A 70 24.06 -25.58 6.40
N SER A 71 24.44 -26.30 5.35
CA SER A 71 24.31 -25.81 3.98
C SER A 71 22.84 -25.67 3.57
N ILE A 72 21.99 -26.61 3.99
CA ILE A 72 20.54 -26.56 3.77
C ILE A 72 19.90 -25.40 4.55
N THR A 73 20.29 -25.17 5.81
CA THR A 73 19.78 -24.03 6.59
C THR A 73 20.27 -22.68 6.09
N ILE A 74 21.46 -22.61 5.50
CA ILE A 74 21.92 -21.39 4.79
C ILE A 74 21.06 -21.14 3.55
N LEU A 75 20.78 -22.16 2.73
CA LEU A 75 19.88 -22.02 1.58
C LEU A 75 18.46 -21.61 2.00
N TRP A 76 17.97 -22.18 3.11
CA TRP A 76 16.71 -21.79 3.74
C TRP A 76 16.71 -20.31 4.13
N GLN A 77 17.77 -19.84 4.77
CA GLN A 77 17.94 -18.44 5.14
C GLN A 77 17.96 -17.52 3.90
N GLN A 78 18.57 -17.94 2.77
CA GLN A 78 18.51 -17.17 1.53
C GLN A 78 17.07 -17.07 0.97
N GLY A 79 16.24 -18.08 1.24
CA GLY A 79 14.80 -18.04 0.98
C GLY A 79 14.09 -16.86 1.66
N ALA A 80 14.59 -16.38 2.79
CA ALA A 80 14.04 -15.21 3.48
C ALA A 80 14.03 -13.95 2.59
N PHE A 81 15.02 -13.77 1.72
CA PHE A 81 15.06 -12.62 0.80
C PHE A 81 13.97 -12.72 -0.27
N PHE A 82 13.73 -13.91 -0.81
CA PHE A 82 12.61 -14.18 -1.73
C PHE A 82 11.26 -13.98 -1.03
N PHE A 83 11.09 -14.55 0.16
CA PHE A 83 9.85 -14.40 0.91
C PHE A 83 9.61 -12.98 1.40
N SER A 84 10.65 -12.20 1.70
CA SER A 84 10.52 -10.77 2.05
C SER A 84 9.88 -9.99 0.91
N PHE A 85 10.27 -10.26 -0.34
CA PHE A 85 9.65 -9.67 -1.53
C PHE A 85 8.17 -10.07 -1.66
N PHE A 86 7.86 -11.36 -1.50
CA PHE A 86 6.47 -11.83 -1.55
C PHE A 86 5.63 -11.31 -0.39
N VAL A 87 6.15 -11.28 0.83
CA VAL A 87 5.46 -10.71 2.00
C VAL A 87 5.24 -9.22 1.81
N TYR A 88 6.19 -8.49 1.22
CA TYR A 88 5.99 -7.08 0.87
C TYR A 88 4.85 -6.89 -0.12
N ILE A 89 4.78 -7.72 -1.17
CA ILE A 89 3.73 -7.70 -2.21
C ILE A 89 2.38 -8.23 -1.73
N LEU A 90 2.36 -9.23 -0.85
CA LEU A 90 1.13 -9.84 -0.32
C LEU A 90 0.56 -9.04 0.85
N SER A 91 1.42 -8.51 1.73
CA SER A 91 1.05 -7.62 2.84
C SER A 91 0.63 -6.24 2.34
N ALA A 92 0.79 -5.98 1.05
CA ALA A 92 0.32 -4.83 0.30
C ALA A 92 -1.22 -4.73 0.24
N LYS A 93 -1.93 -4.96 1.35
CA LYS A 93 -3.34 -4.56 1.49
C LYS A 93 -3.48 -3.04 1.39
N VAL A 94 -2.48 -2.31 1.90
CA VAL A 94 -2.29 -0.86 1.67
C VAL A 94 -2.12 -0.56 0.18
N TYR A 95 -1.29 -1.33 -0.52
CA TYR A 95 -1.05 -1.15 -1.96
C TYR A 95 -2.25 -1.57 -2.81
N ARG A 96 -3.04 -2.55 -2.38
CA ARG A 96 -4.32 -2.93 -3.02
C ARG A 96 -5.38 -1.86 -2.81
N ASP A 97 -5.42 -1.21 -1.65
CA ASP A 97 -6.32 -0.08 -1.38
C ASP A 97 -5.86 1.20 -2.12
N GLU A 98 -4.55 1.43 -2.26
CA GLU A 98 -4.00 2.50 -3.10
C GLU A 98 -4.23 2.23 -4.59
N LEU A 99 -4.02 1.01 -5.06
CA LEU A 99 -4.36 0.60 -6.44
C LEU A 99 -5.85 0.74 -6.71
N LYS A 100 -6.72 0.37 -5.77
CA LYS A 100 -8.16 0.60 -5.88
C LYS A 100 -8.48 2.09 -5.97
N LYS A 101 -7.90 2.92 -5.09
CA LYS A 101 -8.05 4.39 -5.16
C LYS A 101 -7.57 4.94 -6.50
N PHE A 102 -6.45 4.45 -7.02
CA PHE A 102 -5.91 4.88 -8.32
C PHE A 102 -6.83 4.47 -9.48
N PHE A 103 -7.40 3.27 -9.42
CA PHE A 103 -8.32 2.76 -10.44
C PHE A 103 -9.68 3.50 -10.40
N GLU A 104 -10.22 3.74 -9.21
CA GLU A 104 -11.42 4.54 -9.00
C GLU A 104 -11.22 5.99 -9.47
N TRP A 105 -10.05 6.58 -9.19
CA TRP A 105 -9.68 7.91 -9.67
C TRP A 105 -9.69 8.00 -11.20
N ASN A 106 -9.08 7.03 -11.89
CA ASN A 106 -9.09 6.97 -13.36
C ASN A 106 -10.50 6.80 -13.93
N GLN A 107 -11.36 6.02 -13.27
CA GLN A 107 -12.77 5.89 -13.67
C GLN A 107 -13.59 7.17 -13.44
N ILE A 108 -13.30 7.92 -12.37
CA ILE A 108 -13.94 9.22 -12.12
C ILE A 108 -13.46 10.24 -13.15
N HIS A 109 -12.17 10.28 -13.46
CA HIS A 109 -11.60 11.19 -14.44
C HIS A 109 -12.16 10.94 -15.85
N GLY A 110 -12.31 9.67 -16.25
CA GLY A 110 -12.95 9.31 -17.51
C GLY A 110 -14.43 9.72 -17.59
N ARG A 111 -15.16 9.67 -16.48
CA ARG A 111 -16.56 10.14 -16.40
C ARG A 111 -16.67 11.67 -16.49
N ILE A 112 -15.76 12.40 -15.83
CA ILE A 112 -15.71 13.86 -15.89
C ILE A 112 -15.41 14.32 -17.33
N MET A 113 -14.42 13.71 -17.99
CA MET A 113 -14.10 14.05 -19.38
C MET A 113 -15.27 13.79 -20.34
N ARG A 114 -15.99 12.67 -20.19
CA ARG A 114 -17.21 12.43 -20.98
C ARG A 114 -18.28 13.50 -20.74
N ASN A 115 -18.51 13.89 -19.50
CA ASN A 115 -19.49 14.94 -19.19
C ASN A 115 -19.09 16.30 -19.76
N ILE A 116 -17.81 16.68 -19.69
CA ILE A 116 -17.31 17.92 -20.29
C ILE A 116 -17.52 17.89 -21.81
N ILE A 117 -17.17 16.80 -22.49
CA ILE A 117 -17.37 16.65 -23.94
C ILE A 117 -18.85 16.78 -24.31
N LEU A 118 -19.76 16.17 -23.54
CA LEU A 118 -21.20 16.24 -23.78
C LEU A 118 -21.78 17.65 -23.56
N ILE A 119 -21.28 18.38 -22.56
CA ILE A 119 -21.68 19.77 -22.29
C ILE A 119 -21.19 20.68 -23.42
N THR A 120 -19.93 20.54 -23.83
CA THR A 120 -19.35 21.30 -24.94
C THR A 120 -20.10 21.02 -26.25
N ASN A 121 -20.42 19.76 -26.55
CA ASN A 121 -21.19 19.42 -27.75
C ASN A 121 -22.62 20.01 -27.72
N ARG A 122 -23.28 19.98 -26.57
CA ARG A 122 -24.62 20.61 -26.42
C ARG A 122 -24.57 22.12 -26.58
N HIS A 123 -23.57 22.79 -26.02
CA HIS A 123 -23.38 24.23 -26.23
C HIS A 123 -23.10 24.57 -27.69
N PHE A 124 -22.30 23.76 -28.39
CA PHE A 124 -21.99 23.97 -29.80
C PHE A 124 -23.21 23.78 -30.71
N GLN A 125 -24.02 22.76 -30.45
CA GLN A 125 -25.29 22.51 -31.16
C GLN A 125 -26.33 23.61 -30.90
N ALA A 126 -26.44 24.08 -29.66
CA ALA A 126 -27.33 25.18 -29.30
C ALA A 126 -26.94 26.48 -29.99
N ASN A 127 -25.65 26.76 -30.14
CA ASN A 127 -25.18 27.96 -30.83
C ASN A 127 -25.48 27.91 -32.34
N ARG A 128 -25.27 26.75 -33.00
CA ARG A 128 -25.66 26.56 -34.41
C ARG A 128 -27.16 26.78 -34.66
N ASN A 129 -28.02 26.27 -33.79
CA ASN A 129 -29.47 26.44 -33.95
C ASN A 129 -29.91 27.92 -33.81
N ILE A 130 -29.17 28.75 -33.08
CA ILE A 130 -29.48 30.18 -32.96
C ILE A 130 -29.05 30.93 -34.23
N ASP A 131 -27.95 30.50 -34.85
CA ASP A 131 -27.45 31.09 -36.10
C ASP A 131 -28.35 30.74 -37.30
N ASP A 132 -28.91 29.53 -37.38
CA ASP A 132 -29.86 29.11 -38.42
C ASP A 132 -31.22 29.83 -38.32
N VAL A 133 -31.64 30.26 -37.12
CA VAL A 133 -32.92 30.98 -36.90
C VAL A 133 -32.80 32.48 -37.20
N ARG A 134 -31.58 33.01 -37.36
CA ARG A 134 -31.33 34.41 -37.69
C ARG A 134 -31.19 34.69 -39.20
N VAL A 135 -31.37 33.69 -40.05
CA VAL A 135 -31.37 33.81 -41.52
C VAL A 135 -32.78 33.92 -42.07
#